data_AF-A0A9W8EGI6-F1
#
_entry.id   AF-A0A9W8EGI6-F1
#
_cell.length_a   1.000
_cell.length_b   1.000
_cell.length_c   1.000
_cell.angle_alpha   90.00
_cell.angle_beta   90.00
_cell.angle_gamma   90.00
#
_symmetry.space_group_name_H-M   'P 1'
#
loop_
_entity.id
_entity.type
_entity.pdbx_description
1 polymer ?
#
loop_
_entity_poly.entity_id
_entity_poly.type
_entity_poly.pdbx_seq_one_letter_code
_entity_poly.pdbx_strand_id
1 'polypeptide(L)'
;MFNTFVIMKWTLAFLAIAVLAAFTQAVVAADDICKGHTDAKTVGMPFAHPNICNQFLTCGSDGKPYVGTCPAGTFYDIKLTTCTAAAKDSCGSRK
;
A
#
# COMPACT_ATOMS: atom_id res chain seq x y z
N MET A 1 25.46 -13.94 44.85
CA MET A 1 26.07 -14.07 43.51
C MET A 1 25.08 -14.54 42.42
N PHE A 2 23.83 -14.88 42.73
CA PHE A 2 22.82 -15.33 41.75
C PHE A 2 22.07 -14.20 40.98
N ASN A 3 22.23 -12.94 41.38
CA ASN A 3 21.38 -11.83 40.88
C ASN A 3 21.93 -11.17 39.60
N THR A 4 23.25 -11.02 39.46
CA THR A 4 23.87 -10.36 38.29
C THR A 4 23.77 -11.18 37.00
N PHE A 5 23.78 -12.51 37.08
CA PHE A 5 23.62 -13.40 35.91
C PHE A 5 22.21 -13.36 35.33
N VAL A 6 21.18 -13.19 36.18
CA VAL A 6 19.79 -13.06 35.75
C VAL A 6 19.59 -11.70 35.09
N ILE A 7 20.09 -10.63 35.70
CA ILE A 7 20.00 -9.26 35.14
C ILE A 7 20.69 -9.17 33.77
N MET A 8 21.89 -9.73 33.60
CA MET A 8 22.64 -9.72 32.33
C MET A 8 21.92 -10.48 31.20
N LYS A 9 21.23 -11.57 31.55
CA LYS A 9 20.48 -12.41 30.61
C LYS A 9 19.18 -11.74 30.18
N TRP A 10 18.56 -10.98 31.09
CA TRP A 10 17.38 -10.17 30.80
C TRP A 10 17.74 -8.94 29.95
N THR A 11 18.86 -8.26 30.23
CA THR A 11 19.32 -7.13 29.39
C THR A 11 19.64 -7.55 27.96
N LEU A 12 20.25 -8.73 27.76
CA LEU A 12 20.48 -9.28 26.41
C LEU A 12 19.17 -9.68 25.72
N ALA A 13 18.22 -10.26 26.46
CA ALA A 13 16.90 -10.60 25.93
C ALA A 13 16.11 -9.33 25.54
N PHE A 14 16.13 -8.28 26.35
CA PHE A 14 15.46 -7.00 26.03
C PHE A 14 16.05 -6.32 24.79
N LEU A 15 17.38 -6.35 24.62
CA LEU A 15 18.01 -5.83 23.41
C LEU A 15 17.64 -6.64 22.17
N ALA A 16 17.61 -7.97 22.27
CA ALA A 16 17.16 -8.83 21.16
C ALA A 16 15.69 -8.59 20.78
N ILE A 17 14.81 -8.39 21.76
CA ILE A 17 13.39 -8.06 21.53
C ILE A 17 13.24 -6.69 20.83
N ALA A 18 14.02 -5.69 21.24
CA ALA A 18 13.99 -4.37 20.60
C ALA A 18 14.43 -4.41 19.12
N VAL A 19 15.43 -5.23 18.80
CA VAL A 19 15.91 -5.44 17.42
C VAL A 19 14.85 -6.13 16.55
N LEU A 20 14.12 -7.11 17.09
CA LEU A 20 13.01 -7.77 16.38
C LEU A 20 11.82 -6.84 16.12
N ALA A 21 11.48 -5.96 17.06
CA ALA A 21 10.38 -4.99 16.91
C ALA A 21 10.66 -3.88 15.88
N ALA A 22 11.93 -3.58 15.60
CA ALA A 22 12.31 -2.65 14.54
C ALA A 22 12.14 -3.24 13.13
N PHE A 23 12.12 -4.56 13.00
CA PHE A 23 12.09 -5.25 11.70
C PHE A 23 10.69 -5.39 11.09
N THR A 24 9.62 -5.12 11.85
CA THR A 24 8.24 -5.32 11.39
C THR A 24 7.63 -4.10 10.68
N GLN A 25 8.33 -2.97 10.58
CA GLN A 25 7.75 -1.71 10.11
C GLN A 25 7.90 -1.45 8.60
N ALA A 26 8.39 -2.42 7.83
CA ALA A 26 8.76 -2.21 6.43
C ALA A 26 7.80 -2.81 5.38
N VAL A 27 6.63 -3.38 5.75
CA VAL A 27 5.80 -4.18 4.80
C VAL A 27 4.47 -3.53 4.38
N VAL A 28 4.12 -2.32 4.85
CA VAL A 28 2.84 -1.70 4.46
C VAL A 28 3.03 -0.83 3.22
N ALA A 29 3.00 -1.45 2.05
CA ALA A 29 2.97 -0.76 0.77
C ALA A 29 1.93 -1.42 -0.14
N ALA A 30 0.83 -0.69 -0.41
CA ALA A 30 -0.24 -0.93 -1.38
C ALA A 30 -1.47 -1.78 -0.99
N ASP A 31 -1.55 -2.38 0.20
CA ASP A 31 -2.73 -3.19 0.61
C ASP A 31 -3.90 -2.38 1.20
N ASP A 32 -3.69 -1.11 1.54
CA ASP A 32 -4.70 -0.35 2.30
C ASP A 32 -5.87 0.18 1.43
N ILE A 33 -5.67 0.40 0.13
CA ILE A 33 -6.68 1.04 -0.74
C ILE A 33 -7.93 0.16 -0.91
N CYS A 34 -7.81 -1.16 -0.83
CA CYS A 34 -8.95 -2.05 -0.97
C CYS A 34 -9.57 -2.51 0.35
N LYS A 35 -9.02 -2.09 1.51
CA LYS A 35 -9.65 -2.38 2.81
C LYS A 35 -10.97 -1.62 2.91
N GLY A 36 -12.07 -2.36 3.02
CA GLY A 36 -13.41 -1.78 3.08
C GLY A 36 -14.09 -1.54 1.72
N HIS A 37 -13.44 -1.87 0.61
CA HIS A 37 -14.00 -1.79 -0.74
C HIS A 37 -14.39 -3.16 -1.32
N THR A 38 -14.85 -4.07 -0.46
CA THR A 38 -15.25 -5.45 -0.83
C THR A 38 -16.75 -5.65 -0.96
N ASP A 39 -17.55 -4.60 -0.81
CA ASP A 39 -19.01 -4.71 -0.96
C ASP A 39 -19.41 -4.77 -2.45
N ALA A 40 -20.59 -5.34 -2.71
CA ALA A 40 -21.10 -5.53 -4.08
C ALA A 40 -21.26 -4.21 -4.87
N LYS A 41 -21.19 -3.05 -4.22
CA LYS A 41 -21.30 -1.74 -4.85
C LYS A 41 -19.93 -1.15 -5.20
N THR A 42 -18.87 -1.50 -4.49
CA THR A 42 -17.51 -0.98 -4.72
C THR A 42 -16.58 -1.96 -5.45
N VAL A 43 -16.88 -3.26 -5.45
CA VAL A 43 -16.06 -4.26 -6.16
C VAL A 43 -16.00 -3.92 -7.65
N GLY A 44 -14.79 -3.92 -8.20
CA GLY A 44 -14.53 -3.56 -9.60
C GLY A 44 -14.51 -2.05 -9.88
N MET A 45 -14.78 -1.19 -8.89
CA MET A 45 -14.67 0.25 -9.06
C MET A 45 -13.20 0.65 -9.26
N PRO A 46 -12.87 1.43 -10.30
CA PRO A 46 -11.50 1.85 -10.56
C PRO A 46 -11.11 3.06 -9.70
N PHE A 47 -9.91 2.98 -9.13
CA PHE A 47 -9.27 3.98 -8.29
C PHE A 47 -7.94 4.40 -8.91
N ALA A 48 -7.48 5.63 -8.63
CA ALA A 48 -6.15 6.07 -9.04
C ALA A 48 -5.07 5.33 -8.25
N HIS A 49 -4.03 4.89 -8.95
CA HIS A 49 -2.87 4.31 -8.30
C HIS A 49 -2.10 5.38 -7.51
N PRO A 50 -1.65 5.12 -6.27
CA PRO A 50 -1.13 6.16 -5.38
C PRO A 50 0.22 6.73 -5.81
N ASN A 51 1.01 5.95 -6.55
CA ASN A 51 2.40 6.30 -6.89
C ASN A 51 2.64 6.52 -8.39
N ILE A 52 1.78 5.96 -9.25
CA ILE A 52 2.00 5.88 -10.70
C ILE A 52 0.75 6.37 -11.39
N CYS A 53 0.90 7.36 -12.25
CA CYS A 53 -0.23 8.08 -12.81
C CYS A 53 -0.83 7.42 -14.05
N ASN A 54 0.01 6.67 -14.76
CA ASN A 54 -0.39 5.85 -15.89
C ASN A 54 -1.09 4.54 -15.43
N GLN A 55 -1.26 4.34 -14.13
CA GLN A 55 -1.89 3.15 -13.57
C GLN A 55 -3.15 3.50 -12.79
N PHE A 56 -4.08 2.55 -12.82
CA PHE A 56 -5.27 2.54 -11.98
C PHE A 56 -5.33 1.19 -11.28
N LEU A 57 -6.13 1.09 -10.23
CA LEU A 57 -6.37 -0.16 -9.53
C LEU A 57 -7.86 -0.39 -9.34
N THR A 58 -8.28 -1.65 -9.36
CA THR A 58 -9.63 -2.06 -9.03
C THR A 58 -9.60 -3.02 -7.85
N CYS A 59 -10.59 -2.93 -6.96
CA CYS A 59 -10.67 -3.82 -5.82
C CYS A 59 -11.52 -5.04 -6.14
N GLY A 60 -10.97 -6.23 -5.93
CA GLY A 60 -11.71 -7.48 -6.01
C GLY A 60 -12.59 -7.72 -4.79
N SER A 61 -13.51 -8.67 -4.90
CA SER A 61 -14.31 -9.16 -3.76
C SER A 61 -13.46 -9.87 -2.70
N ASP A 62 -12.25 -10.29 -3.05
CA ASP A 62 -11.25 -10.83 -2.15
C ASP A 62 -10.45 -9.76 -1.40
N GLY A 63 -10.77 -8.47 -1.62
CA GLY A 63 -10.09 -7.33 -1.01
C GLY A 63 -8.71 -7.05 -1.60
N LYS A 64 -8.36 -7.70 -2.72
CA LYS A 64 -7.08 -7.49 -3.37
C LYS A 64 -7.14 -6.38 -4.41
N PRO A 65 -6.10 -5.53 -4.49
CA PRO A 65 -5.96 -4.57 -5.57
C PRO A 65 -5.47 -5.25 -6.85
N TYR A 66 -6.14 -4.97 -7.96
CA TYR A 66 -5.72 -5.35 -9.30
C TYR A 66 -5.27 -4.10 -10.05
N VAL A 67 -3.99 -4.03 -10.40
CA VAL A 67 -3.43 -2.87 -11.09
C VAL A 67 -3.61 -3.00 -12.60
N GLY A 68 -4.26 -2.01 -13.21
CA GLY A 68 -4.36 -1.82 -14.65
C GLY A 68 -3.44 -0.70 -15.12
N THR A 69 -2.81 -0.87 -16.28
CA THR A 69 -1.94 0.15 -16.89
C THR A 69 -2.63 0.75 -18.10
N CYS A 70 -2.68 2.09 -18.16
CA CYS A 70 -3.21 2.83 -19.29
C CYS A 70 -2.29 2.72 -20.52
N PRO A 71 -2.84 2.84 -21.75
CA PRO A 71 -2.05 2.92 -22.97
C PRO A 71 -0.98 4.02 -22.92
N ALA A 72 0.09 3.85 -23.70
CA ALA A 72 1.20 4.79 -23.74
C ALA A 72 0.73 6.22 -24.05
N GLY A 73 1.20 7.20 -23.28
CA GLY A 73 0.83 8.61 -23.42
C GLY A 73 -0.53 8.99 -22.81
N THR A 74 -1.20 8.06 -22.13
CA THR A 74 -2.47 8.33 -21.41
C THR A 74 -2.34 8.07 -19.92
N PHE A 75 -3.13 8.79 -19.13
CA PHE A 75 -3.13 8.74 -17.67
C PHE A 75 -4.54 8.48 -17.17
N TYR A 76 -4.67 7.88 -15.99
CA TYR A 76 -5.97 7.55 -15.45
C TYR A 76 -6.68 8.81 -14.91
N ASP A 77 -7.86 9.11 -15.45
CA ASP A 77 -8.75 10.17 -15.00
C ASP A 77 -9.78 9.61 -14.01
N ILE A 78 -9.76 10.11 -12.77
CA ILE A 78 -10.72 9.69 -11.73
C ILE A 78 -12.13 10.22 -12.00
N LYS A 79 -12.26 11.39 -12.65
CA LYS A 79 -13.56 12.02 -12.92
C LYS A 79 -14.27 11.34 -14.08
N LEU A 80 -13.51 11.00 -15.12
CA LEU A 80 -14.04 10.30 -16.30
C LEU A 80 -13.97 8.77 -16.16
N THR A 81 -13.31 8.28 -15.11
CA THR A 81 -13.06 6.84 -14.86
C THR A 81 -12.40 6.13 -16.05
N THR A 82 -11.54 6.83 -16.80
CA THR A 82 -10.96 6.35 -18.06
C THR A 82 -9.53 6.87 -18.27
N CYS A 83 -8.79 6.24 -19.18
CA CYS A 83 -7.45 6.69 -19.55
C CYS A 83 -7.53 7.80 -20.62
N THR A 84 -6.94 8.96 -20.35
CA THR A 84 -6.90 10.10 -21.29
C THR A 84 -5.59 10.87 -21.16
N ALA A 85 -5.16 11.54 -22.22
CA ALA A 85 -3.97 12.38 -22.21
C ALA A 85 -4.14 13.61 -21.30
N ALA A 86 -5.37 14.14 -21.19
CA ALA A 86 -5.68 15.32 -20.36
C ALA A 86 -5.52 15.06 -18.85
N ALA A 87 -5.60 13.80 -18.42
CA ALA A 87 -5.45 13.43 -17.01
C ALA A 87 -4.01 13.61 -16.51
N LYS A 88 -3.05 13.85 -17.41
CA LYS A 88 -1.68 14.22 -17.07
C LYS A 88 -1.63 15.44 -16.15
N ASP A 89 -2.53 16.40 -16.34
CA ASP A 89 -2.54 17.62 -15.52
C ASP A 89 -3.16 17.37 -14.13
N SER A 90 -4.09 16.41 -14.04
CA SER A 90 -4.74 15.97 -12.79
C SER A 90 -3.88 14.98 -11.99
N CYS A 91 -2.71 14.65 -12.50
CA CYS A 91 -1.82 13.62 -12.01
C CYS A 91 -1.19 13.95 -10.64
N GLY A 92 -1.06 15.23 -10.32
CA GLY A 92 -0.46 15.68 -9.07
C GLY A 92 1.00 15.24 -8.94
N SER A 93 1.38 14.73 -7.77
CA SER A 93 2.75 14.30 -7.43
C SER A 93 3.08 12.85 -7.82
N ARG A 94 2.19 12.16 -8.54
CA ARG A 94 2.41 10.77 -8.99
C ARG A 94 3.41 10.74 -10.16
N LYS A 95 4.17 9.67 -10.24
CA LYS A 95 5.16 9.46 -11.32
C LYS A 95 4.53 9.04 -12.62
#